data_AF-A0A2K4SEC5-F1
#
_entry.id   AF-A0A2K4SEC5-F1
#
_cell.length_a   1.000
_cell.length_b   1.000
_cell.length_c   1.000
_cell.angle_alpha   90.00
_cell.angle_beta   90.00
_cell.angle_gamma   90.00
#
_symmetry.space_group_name_H-M   'P 1'
#
loop_
_entity.id
_entity.type
_entity.pdbx_description
1 polymer ?
#
loop_
_entity_poly.entity_id
_entity_poly.type
_entity_poly.pdbx_seq_one_letter_code
_entity_poly.pdbx_strand_id
1 'polypeptide(L)'
;FTLNKSQSNQESGTGLRLTRDHFSQANFTSKAAIHLTGAYEPGDKTLDWRVDQDQAFSSGGLKLENREIIIPHDGIYFVYSQVSFQISCSTDKTGDHEAVYMSHIVKRFSDSYGTTKTLFSAFRSACVHVPDNEVLSYNTIYLGAAL
;
A
#
# COMPACT_ATOMS: atom_id res chain seq x y z
N PHE A 1 2.45 17.93 9.66
CA PHE A 1 1.95 17.53 10.98
C PHE A 1 3.10 17.62 11.96
N THR A 2 2.98 18.44 13.00
CA THR A 2 4.06 18.66 13.97
C THR A 2 3.54 18.26 15.35
N LEU A 3 4.18 17.28 15.99
CA LEU A 3 3.86 16.88 17.36
C LEU A 3 4.73 17.69 18.32
N ASN A 4 4.12 18.64 19.03
CA ASN A 4 4.74 19.32 20.17
C ASN A 4 4.58 18.47 21.42
N LYS A 5 5.70 18.14 22.08
CA LYS A 5 5.73 17.36 23.32
C LYS A 5 5.81 18.31 24.51
N SER A 6 4.70 18.55 25.18
CA SER A 6 4.68 19.23 26.48
C SER A 6 5.26 18.31 27.55
N GLN A 7 6.31 18.76 28.26
CA GLN A 7 6.79 18.11 29.49
C GLN A 7 5.81 18.45 30.63
N SER A 8 5.19 17.44 31.24
CA SER A 8 4.58 17.59 32.57
C SER A 8 5.44 16.87 33.61
N ASN A 9 5.66 17.56 34.72
CA ASN A 9 6.47 17.10 35.84
C ASN A 9 5.89 15.85 36.52
N GLN A 10 6.79 15.03 37.02
CA GLN A 10 6.59 13.74 37.66
C GLN A 10 6.07 13.92 39.10
N GLU A 11 4.99 13.24 39.47
CA GLU A 11 4.69 12.91 40.86
C GLU A 11 4.53 11.40 41.05
N SER A 12 4.94 10.96 42.23
CA SER A 12 5.44 9.63 42.58
C SER A 12 4.33 8.58 42.72
N GLY A 13 4.39 7.55 41.88
CA GLY A 13 3.68 6.28 42.06
C GLY A 13 4.58 5.14 41.58
N THR A 14 4.71 4.09 42.39
CA THR A 14 5.51 2.88 42.17
C THR A 14 5.17 2.19 40.84
N GLY A 15 5.77 2.66 39.75
CA GLY A 15 5.75 2.03 38.44
C GLY A 15 7.13 1.47 38.14
N LEU A 16 7.17 0.21 37.74
CA LEU A 16 8.36 -0.49 37.27
C LEU A 16 9.14 0.43 36.30
N ARG A 17 10.24 1.01 36.78
CA ARG A 17 11.14 1.81 35.95
C ARG A 17 11.85 0.81 35.03
N LEU A 18 11.28 0.59 33.84
CA LEU A 18 12.02 0.07 32.70
C LEU A 18 13.07 1.11 32.36
N THR A 19 14.25 0.97 32.97
CA THR A 19 15.42 1.76 32.64
C THR A 19 15.74 1.54 31.17
N ARG A 20 16.08 2.65 30.51
CA ARG A 20 16.39 2.78 29.09
C ARG A 20 17.74 2.14 28.74
N ASP A 21 18.04 0.99 29.34
CA ASP A 21 19.37 0.37 29.32
C ASP A 21 19.34 -1.05 28.70
N HIS A 22 18.18 -1.52 28.21
CA HIS A 22 18.04 -2.82 27.55
C HIS A 22 17.97 -2.77 26.01
N PHE A 23 18.08 -1.60 25.39
CA PHE A 23 18.52 -1.54 23.99
C PHE A 23 20.04 -1.66 23.97
N SER A 24 20.52 -2.85 24.34
CA SER A 24 21.81 -3.30 23.86
C SER A 24 21.86 -3.00 22.36
N GLN A 25 23.01 -2.51 21.93
CA GLN A 25 23.36 -2.16 20.58
C GLN A 25 23.31 -3.42 19.69
N ALA A 26 22.12 -3.98 19.52
CA ALA A 26 21.85 -4.96 18.50
C ALA A 26 22.18 -4.24 17.20
N ASN A 27 23.10 -4.81 16.44
CA ASN A 27 23.25 -4.50 15.03
C ASN A 27 21.92 -4.85 14.36
N PHE A 28 20.92 -3.98 14.50
CA PHE A 28 19.77 -3.97 13.62
C PHE A 28 20.35 -3.58 12.27
N THR A 29 20.76 -4.58 11.49
CA THR A 29 20.66 -4.45 10.04
C THR A 29 19.29 -3.85 9.80
N SER A 30 19.25 -2.68 9.16
CA SER A 30 17.98 -1.94 8.98
C SER A 30 16.94 -2.95 8.49
N LYS A 31 15.89 -3.19 9.27
CA LYS A 31 14.89 -4.20 8.92
C LYS A 31 14.44 -3.93 7.49
N ALA A 32 14.49 -4.95 6.63
CA ALA A 32 14.11 -4.81 5.23
C ALA A 32 12.70 -4.20 5.15
N ALA A 33 12.63 -3.00 4.60
CA ALA A 33 11.37 -2.27 4.42
C ALA A 33 11.46 -1.41 3.16
N ILE A 34 10.36 -1.38 2.41
CA ILE A 34 10.21 -0.53 1.24
C ILE A 34 8.79 0.04 1.26
N HIS A 35 8.67 1.33 0.99
CA HIS A 35 7.42 2.01 0.72
C HIS A 35 7.56 2.72 -0.62
N LEU A 36 6.60 2.52 -1.51
CA LEU A 36 6.59 3.09 -2.85
C LEU A 36 5.34 3.93 -3.03
N THR A 37 5.46 5.00 -3.81
CA THR A 37 4.33 5.82 -4.22
C THR A 37 3.96 5.51 -5.67
N GLY A 38 2.65 5.59 -5.98
CA GLY A 38 2.16 5.41 -7.34
C GLY A 38 2.44 6.67 -8.17
N ALA A 39 3.04 6.49 -9.35
CA ALA A 39 3.14 7.52 -10.38
C ALA A 39 2.06 7.28 -11.42
N TYR A 40 1.03 8.12 -11.39
CA TYR A 40 -0.04 8.13 -12.37
C TYR A 40 0.23 9.25 -13.39
N GLU A 41 0.33 8.87 -14.67
CA GLU A 41 0.44 9.80 -15.78
C GLU A 41 -0.85 9.76 -16.62
N PRO A 42 -1.52 10.91 -16.86
CA PRO A 42 -2.71 10.96 -17.70
C PRO A 42 -2.45 10.41 -19.11
N GLY A 43 -3.23 9.40 -19.51
CA GLY A 43 -3.11 8.75 -20.83
C GLY A 43 -2.35 7.43 -20.80
N ASP A 44 -1.58 7.16 -19.74
CA ASP A 44 -0.96 5.85 -19.55
C ASP A 44 -1.96 4.84 -18.98
N LYS A 45 -1.89 3.61 -19.51
CA LYS A 45 -2.71 2.48 -19.05
C LYS A 45 -2.05 1.68 -17.93
N THR A 46 -0.84 2.07 -17.54
CA THR A 46 -0.02 1.37 -16.56
C THR A 46 0.28 2.26 -15.38
N LEU A 47 0.21 1.70 -14.18
CA LEU A 47 0.69 2.34 -12.96
C LEU A 47 2.17 2.01 -12.79
N ASP A 48 2.99 3.05 -12.66
CA ASP A 48 4.39 2.90 -12.26
C ASP A 48 4.56 3.20 -10.76
N TRP A 49 5.67 2.76 -10.19
CA TRP A 49 6.03 2.96 -8.79
C TRP A 49 7.30 3.81 -8.69
N ARG A 50 7.38 4.67 -7.67
CA ARG A 50 8.54 5.51 -7.39
C ARG A 50 9.09 5.22 -6.01
N VAL A 51 10.43 5.27 -5.90
CA VAL A 51 11.19 4.97 -4.67
C VAL A 51 11.83 6.23 -4.06
N ASP A 52 11.80 7.34 -4.79
CA ASP A 52 12.53 8.59 -4.54
C ASP A 52 11.61 9.82 -4.51
N GLN A 53 10.32 9.62 -4.25
CA GLN A 53 9.31 10.68 -4.20
C GLN A 53 8.51 10.66 -2.89
N ASP A 54 8.18 11.84 -2.37
CA ASP A 54 7.33 12.04 -1.18
C ASP A 54 7.84 11.28 0.06
N GLN A 55 7.11 10.25 0.49
CA GLN A 55 7.42 9.40 1.64
C GLN A 55 7.96 8.03 1.23
N ALA A 56 8.28 7.84 -0.06
CA ALA A 56 8.88 6.61 -0.55
C ALA A 56 10.29 6.42 0.02
N PHE A 57 10.62 5.17 0.30
CA PHE A 57 11.95 4.79 0.77
C PHE A 57 12.21 3.31 0.49
N SER A 58 13.49 2.93 0.46
CA SER A 58 13.91 1.54 0.53
C SER A 58 15.08 1.36 1.50
N SER A 59 15.05 0.27 2.26
CA SER A 59 16.08 -0.09 3.24
C SER A 59 16.21 -1.61 3.35
N GLY A 60 17.38 -2.08 3.81
CA GLY A 60 17.62 -3.50 4.07
C GLY A 60 17.61 -4.38 2.81
N GLY A 61 18.00 -3.82 1.65
CA GLY A 61 18.24 -4.57 0.42
C GLY A 61 17.03 -4.80 -0.48
N LEU A 62 15.82 -4.41 -0.08
CA LEU A 62 14.66 -4.41 -0.98
C LEU A 62 14.89 -3.42 -2.13
N LYS A 63 14.44 -3.78 -3.33
CA LYS A 63 14.61 -2.95 -4.53
C LYS A 63 13.33 -2.95 -5.36
N LEU A 64 13.10 -1.85 -6.06
CA LEU A 64 12.13 -1.78 -7.13
C LEU A 64 12.85 -2.01 -8.46
N GLU A 65 12.53 -3.10 -9.15
CA GLU A 65 13.07 -3.43 -10.47
C GLU A 65 11.90 -3.83 -11.38
N ASN A 66 11.79 -3.22 -12.56
CA ASN A 66 10.74 -3.52 -13.54
C ASN A 66 9.29 -3.51 -12.99
N ARG A 67 8.97 -2.57 -12.08
CA ARG A 67 7.69 -2.45 -11.34
C ARG A 67 7.44 -3.53 -10.28
N GLU A 68 8.44 -4.32 -9.92
CA GLU A 68 8.34 -5.38 -8.93
C GLU A 68 9.27 -5.11 -7.74
N ILE A 69 8.84 -5.55 -6.55
CA ILE A 69 9.68 -5.51 -5.36
C ILE A 69 10.50 -6.79 -5.29
N ILE A 70 11.82 -6.66 -5.35
CA ILE A 70 12.75 -7.77 -5.22
C ILE A 70 13.05 -8.02 -3.74
N ILE A 71 12.66 -9.20 -3.25
CA ILE A 71 12.88 -9.63 -1.87
C ILE A 71 14.28 -10.26 -1.75
N PRO A 72 15.19 -9.69 -0.94
CA PRO A 72 16.59 -10.13 -0.92
C PRO A 72 16.84 -11.39 -0.09
N HIS A 73 15.98 -11.65 0.91
CA HIS A 73 16.18 -12.71 1.90
C HIS A 73 14.87 -13.38 2.27
N ASP A 74 14.93 -14.68 2.56
CA ASP A 74 13.80 -15.42 3.10
C ASP A 74 13.35 -14.84 4.45
N GLY A 75 12.05 -14.88 4.70
CA GLY A 75 11.47 -14.37 5.94
C GLY A 75 9.99 -14.07 5.80
N ILE A 76 9.39 -13.64 6.91
CA ILE A 76 7.99 -13.20 6.93
C ILE A 76 7.96 -11.70 6.64
N TYR A 77 7.18 -11.33 5.63
CA TYR A 77 7.01 -9.94 5.23
C TYR A 77 5.55 -9.51 5.40
N PHE A 78 5.35 -8.35 6.01
CA PHE A 78 4.07 -7.67 5.94
C PHE A 78 4.01 -6.91 4.62
N VAL A 79 3.16 -7.38 3.70
CA VAL A 79 2.96 -6.76 2.38
C VAL A 79 1.63 -6.04 2.42
N TYR A 80 1.61 -4.81 1.92
CA TYR A 80 0.39 -4.03 1.76
C TYR A 80 0.42 -3.25 0.44
N SER A 81 -0.76 -2.90 -0.06
CA SER A 81 -0.92 -2.04 -1.23
C SER A 81 -2.26 -1.32 -1.17
N GLN A 82 -2.28 -0.06 -1.59
CA GLN A 82 -3.49 0.74 -1.74
C GLN A 82 -3.55 1.31 -3.15
N VAL A 83 -4.72 1.25 -3.77
CA VAL A 83 -5.00 1.94 -5.03
C VAL A 83 -6.30 2.74 -4.91
N SER A 84 -6.31 3.91 -5.55
CA SER A 84 -7.48 4.79 -5.62
C SER A 84 -7.91 4.96 -7.07
N PHE A 85 -9.20 4.79 -7.31
CA PHE A 85 -9.85 4.89 -8.60
C PHE A 85 -10.71 6.14 -8.65
N GLN A 86 -10.60 6.89 -9.74
CA GLN A 86 -11.55 7.92 -10.13
C GLN A 86 -12.37 7.39 -11.29
N ILE A 87 -13.69 7.41 -11.15
CA ILE A 87 -14.62 6.78 -12.09
C ILE A 87 -15.65 7.84 -12.49
N SER A 88 -15.85 8.02 -13.79
CA SER A 88 -17.00 8.76 -14.30
C SER A 88 -18.10 7.76 -14.67
N CYS A 89 -19.26 7.91 -14.02
CA CYS A 89 -20.47 7.17 -14.35
C CYS A 89 -21.36 8.08 -15.22
N SER A 90 -21.70 7.66 -16.45
CA SER A 90 -22.59 8.41 -17.36
C SER A 90 -23.72 7.52 -17.90
N THR A 91 -24.91 8.09 -18.08
CA THR A 91 -26.13 7.40 -18.57
C THR A 91 -26.28 7.40 -20.11
N ASP A 92 -25.38 8.05 -20.85
CA ASP A 92 -25.49 8.29 -22.31
C ASP A 92 -25.40 7.04 -23.22
N LYS A 93 -25.46 5.83 -22.66
CA LYS A 93 -25.50 4.60 -23.45
C LYS A 93 -26.88 3.97 -23.35
N THR A 94 -27.55 3.87 -24.50
CA THR A 94 -28.85 3.24 -24.76
C THR A 94 -28.87 1.72 -24.52
N GLY A 95 -28.21 1.24 -23.47
CA GLY A 95 -28.09 -0.16 -23.10
C GLY A 95 -27.90 -0.26 -21.59
N ASP A 96 -28.42 -1.35 -21.04
CA ASP A 96 -28.36 -1.77 -19.64
C ASP A 96 -27.20 -1.14 -18.84
N HIS A 97 -27.51 -0.54 -17.68
CA HIS A 97 -26.51 0.14 -16.83
C HIS A 97 -25.39 -0.83 -16.42
N GLU A 98 -24.30 -0.86 -17.17
CA GLU A 98 -23.20 -1.79 -16.92
C GLU A 98 -22.39 -1.31 -15.72
N ALA A 99 -22.45 -2.07 -14.62
CA ALA A 99 -21.65 -1.79 -13.43
C ALA A 99 -20.16 -1.79 -13.78
N VAL A 100 -19.43 -0.79 -13.28
CA VAL A 100 -17.98 -0.73 -13.44
C VAL A 100 -17.32 -1.57 -12.35
N TYR A 101 -16.52 -2.55 -12.75
CA TYR A 101 -15.78 -3.41 -11.83
C TYR A 101 -14.33 -2.97 -11.71
N MET A 102 -13.86 -2.78 -10.48
CA MET A 102 -12.46 -2.49 -10.17
C MET A 102 -11.87 -3.69 -9.46
N SER A 103 -10.67 -4.09 -9.85
CA SER A 103 -9.92 -5.14 -9.18
C SER A 103 -8.53 -4.65 -8.80
N HIS A 104 -8.07 -5.05 -7.62
CA HIS A 104 -6.70 -4.86 -7.18
C HIS A 104 -6.16 -6.22 -6.74
N ILE A 105 -5.03 -6.60 -7.30
CA ILE A 105 -4.44 -7.93 -7.10
C ILE A 105 -2.94 -7.74 -6.81
N VAL A 106 -2.51 -8.23 -5.66
CA VAL A 106 -1.08 -8.36 -5.34
C VAL A 106 -0.66 -9.78 -5.67
N LYS A 107 0.41 -9.90 -6.45
CA LYS A 107 0.92 -11.20 -6.91
C LYS A 107 2.37 -11.38 -6.48
N ARG A 108 2.79 -12.63 -6.38
CA ARG A 108 4.17 -13.04 -6.11
C ARG A 108 4.67 -13.96 -7.21
N PHE A 109 5.84 -13.66 -7.74
CA PHE A 109 6.61 -14.58 -8.55
C PHE A 109 7.67 -15.30 -7.70
N SER A 110 8.02 -16.52 -8.07
CA SER A 110 9.11 -17.29 -7.47
C SER A 110 9.63 -18.29 -8.48
N ASP A 111 10.95 -18.34 -8.68
CA ASP A 111 11.60 -19.31 -9.58
C ASP A 111 11.28 -20.76 -9.19
N SER A 112 11.08 -21.02 -7.90
CA SER A 112 10.70 -22.35 -7.40
C SER A 112 9.37 -22.87 -7.96
N TYR A 113 8.44 -21.97 -8.31
CA TYR A 113 7.16 -22.34 -8.94
C TYR A 113 7.15 -22.06 -10.45
N GLY A 114 8.12 -21.29 -10.96
CA GLY A 114 8.20 -20.86 -12.36
C GLY A 114 7.01 -20.02 -12.84
N THR A 115 6.19 -19.50 -11.92
CA THR A 115 4.96 -18.79 -12.25
C THR A 115 4.52 -17.82 -11.16
N THR A 116 3.63 -16.92 -11.53
CA THR A 116 3.05 -15.92 -10.63
C THR A 116 1.83 -16.50 -9.89
N LYS A 117 1.75 -16.26 -8.57
CA LYS A 117 0.61 -16.62 -7.72
C LYS A 117 -0.01 -15.38 -7.10
N THR A 118 -1.33 -15.36 -6.97
CA THR A 118 -2.03 -14.29 -6.23
C THR A 118 -1.76 -14.44 -4.74
N LEU A 119 -1.27 -13.37 -4.10
CA LEU A 119 -1.14 -13.30 -2.65
C LEU A 119 -2.47 -12.92 -2.01
N PHE A 120 -3.08 -11.84 -2.52
CA PHE A 120 -4.41 -11.42 -2.12
C PHE A 120 -5.00 -10.49 -3.20
N SER A 121 -6.33 -10.49 -3.28
CA SER A 121 -7.09 -9.72 -4.27
C SER A 121 -8.38 -9.20 -3.67
N ALA A 122 -8.82 -8.03 -4.11
CA ALA A 122 -10.16 -7.54 -3.84
C ALA A 122 -10.79 -6.92 -5.09
N PHE A 123 -12.11 -6.93 -5.11
CA PHE A 123 -12.93 -6.34 -6.14
C PHE A 123 -13.98 -5.41 -5.54
N ARG A 124 -14.34 -4.37 -6.28
CA ARG A 124 -15.44 -3.45 -5.97
C ARG A 124 -16.26 -3.23 -7.25
N SER A 125 -17.52 -2.88 -7.09
CA SER A 125 -18.38 -2.40 -8.17
C SER A 125 -18.76 -0.94 -7.92
N ALA A 126 -18.92 -0.19 -9.01
CA ALA A 126 -19.41 1.19 -9.04
C ALA A 126 -20.43 1.35 -10.18
N CYS A 127 -21.09 2.50 -10.25
CA CYS A 127 -22.09 2.81 -11.27
C CYS A 127 -23.31 1.85 -11.31
N VAL A 128 -23.63 1.19 -10.17
CA VAL A 128 -24.78 0.26 -10.07
C VAL A 128 -26.11 1.02 -10.12
N HIS A 129 -26.13 2.26 -9.60
CA HIS A 129 -27.28 3.16 -9.69
C HIS A 129 -26.78 4.55 -10.06
N VAL A 130 -26.80 4.87 -11.35
CA VAL A 130 -26.34 6.16 -11.87
C VAL A 130 -27.57 7.06 -12.08
N PRO A 131 -27.67 8.21 -11.40
CA PRO A 131 -28.70 9.20 -11.72
C PRO A 131 -28.49 9.77 -13.13
N ASP A 132 -29.47 10.48 -13.68
CA ASP A 132 -29.45 10.98 -15.08
C ASP A 132 -28.28 11.94 -15.41
N ASN A 133 -27.47 12.32 -14.42
CA ASN A 133 -26.30 13.16 -14.57
C ASN A 133 -24.98 12.37 -14.47
N GLU A 134 -23.92 12.92 -15.08
CA GLU A 134 -22.57 12.40 -14.89
C GLU A 134 -22.15 12.52 -13.42
N VAL A 135 -21.82 11.38 -12.80
CA VAL A 135 -21.37 11.33 -11.41
C VAL A 135 -19.92 10.84 -11.36
N LEU A 136 -19.05 11.69 -10.81
CA LEU A 136 -17.70 11.33 -10.44
C LEU A 136 -17.71 10.57 -9.11
N SER A 137 -17.23 9.33 -9.13
CA SER A 137 -17.09 8.46 -7.96
C SER A 137 -15.62 8.16 -7.67
N TYR A 138 -15.26 8.19 -6.39
CA TYR A 138 -13.92 7.84 -5.92
C TYR A 138 -14.00 6.57 -5.07
N ASN A 139 -13.19 5.57 -5.42
CA ASN A 139 -13.14 4.30 -4.71
C ASN A 139 -11.70 3.96 -4.36
N THR A 140 -11.48 3.35 -3.20
CA THR A 140 -10.14 2.91 -2.78
C THR A 140 -10.18 1.45 -2.38
N ILE A 141 -9.15 0.70 -2.76
CA ILE A 141 -8.95 -0.70 -2.36
C ILE A 141 -7.62 -0.80 -1.63
N TYR A 142 -7.69 -1.14 -0.34
CA TYR A 142 -6.53 -1.46 0.50
C TYR A 142 -6.45 -2.97 0.72
N LEU A 143 -5.23 -3.51 0.61
CA LEU A 143 -4.91 -4.91 0.86
C LEU A 143 -3.68 -4.99 1.74
N GLY A 144 -3.64 -5.94 2.67
CA GLY A 144 -2.40 -6.25 3.38
C GLY A 144 -2.48 -7.50 4.24
N ALA A 145 -1.37 -8.23 4.31
CA ALA A 145 -1.21 -9.43 5.13
C ALA A 145 0.27 -9.73 5.39
N ALA A 146 0.53 -10.56 6.41
CA ALA A 146 1.84 -11.17 6.62
C ALA A 146 1.94 -12.50 5.86
N LEU A 147 3.05 -12.72 5.16
CA LEU A 147 3.30 -13.87 4.29
C LEU A 147 4.72 -14.41 4.49
#